data_AF-A0A8T2CMD1-F1
#
_entry.id   AF-A0A8T2CMD1-F1
#
_cell.length_a   1.000
_cell.length_b   1.000
_cell.length_c   1.000
_cell.angle_alpha   90.00
_cell.angle_beta   90.00
_cell.angle_gamma   90.00
#
_symmetry.space_group_name_H-M   'P 1'
#
loop_
_entity.id
_entity.type
_entity.pdbx_description
1 polymer ?
#
loop_
_entity_poly.entity_id
_entity_poly.type
_entity_poly.pdbx_seq_one_letter_code
_entity_poly.pdbx_strand_id
1 'polypeptide(L)'
;MASIVLRSRLLPRLTKLRSRNLRCFSAEASSSNSSSRYPGVTSTQSMFSDFPPPNQPPPPPPPPQAEAAAAAATGKERKGLKYLGYTLLWALTGATAATGYASYAYTIDEVNEKTKAFRESAKKTPVIKSSGIDVIDKYQTKLYSAAMTGSAKAIDKYLELREIVEEQVKGFTEPLSEKLLPDLHPSEQHVFTLVLDLNETLLYTDWKRERGWRTFKRPGVDAFLEHLGKFYEIVVYSDQMDMYVLPVCEKLDPNNYIRYRLGRGATKYENGKHYRDLSKLNRDPRKILFVSANAFESTLQPENSVPIKPYKLEADDTALVDLIPFLEYVARNSPADIRPVLASFERKDVAKEFIDRSIEYQKRKQQQQGQGRFWRR
;
A
#
# COMPACT_ATOMS: atom_id res chain seq x y z
N MET A 1 -0.10 52.23 19.06
CA MET A 1 -0.15 52.62 17.63
C MET A 1 -1.04 51.64 16.90
N ALA A 2 -2.34 51.95 16.85
CA ALA A 2 -3.33 51.22 16.07
C ALA A 2 -3.18 51.62 14.59
N SER A 3 -3.41 50.69 13.66
CA SER A 3 -3.72 51.05 12.28
C SER A 3 -4.72 50.06 11.70
N ILE A 4 -5.79 50.67 11.21
CA ILE A 4 -7.08 50.14 10.79
C ILE A 4 -7.06 50.03 9.26
N VAL A 5 -7.52 48.87 8.76
CA VAL A 5 -8.40 48.64 7.59
C VAL A 5 -8.06 49.37 6.27
N LEU A 6 -7.84 48.58 5.20
CA LEU A 6 -8.65 48.73 3.99
C LEU A 6 -8.86 47.38 3.27
N ARG A 7 -10.14 47.09 2.99
CA ARG A 7 -10.64 45.91 2.28
C ARG A 7 -10.59 46.15 0.76
N SER A 8 -10.32 45.11 -0.02
CA SER A 8 -10.91 45.01 -1.37
C SER A 8 -11.36 43.57 -1.65
N ARG A 9 -12.67 43.42 -1.77
CA ARG A 9 -13.36 42.19 -2.22
C ARG A 9 -13.54 42.29 -3.74
N LEU A 10 -13.13 41.26 -4.48
CA LEU A 10 -13.62 41.01 -5.83
C LEU A 10 -14.03 39.54 -5.93
N LEU A 11 -15.34 39.34 -6.09
CA LEU A 11 -16.01 38.08 -6.44
C LEU A 11 -16.04 37.96 -7.97
N PRO A 12 -16.20 36.74 -8.49
CA PRO A 12 -17.17 36.52 -9.55
C PRO A 12 -18.26 35.56 -9.10
N ARG A 13 -19.50 36.00 -9.37
CA ARG A 13 -20.74 35.21 -9.34
C ARG A 13 -20.74 34.19 -10.49
N LEU A 14 -21.52 33.11 -10.30
CA LEU A 14 -22.13 32.16 -11.25
C LEU A 14 -21.86 30.73 -10.72
N THR A 15 -22.80 29.85 -10.38
CA THR A 15 -24.26 29.77 -10.52
C THR A 15 -24.78 28.75 -9.48
N LYS A 16 -25.95 29.05 -8.91
CA LYS A 16 -26.78 28.13 -8.12
C LYS A 16 -27.22 26.93 -8.96
N LEU A 17 -27.02 25.71 -8.46
CA LEU A 17 -27.95 24.60 -8.68
C LEU A 17 -28.20 23.91 -7.33
N ARG A 18 -29.40 24.17 -6.79
CA ARG A 18 -29.92 23.66 -5.53
C ARG A 18 -30.68 22.36 -5.80
N SER A 19 -30.19 21.30 -5.16
CA SER A 19 -30.83 20.08 -4.65
C SER A 19 -32.05 19.48 -5.36
N ARG A 20 -32.00 18.15 -5.55
CA ARG A 20 -33.06 17.24 -5.07
C ARG A 20 -32.57 15.79 -4.95
N ASN A 21 -32.78 15.26 -3.75
CA ASN A 21 -33.00 13.84 -3.39
C ASN A 21 -31.81 12.86 -3.36
N LEU A 22 -31.15 12.82 -2.21
CA LEU A 22 -30.60 11.58 -1.64
C LEU A 22 -31.76 10.79 -1.02
N ARG A 23 -32.06 9.59 -1.54
CA ARG A 23 -32.86 8.60 -0.83
C ARG A 23 -32.00 7.39 -0.52
N CYS A 24 -31.78 7.21 0.78
CA CYS A 24 -31.36 5.97 1.41
C CYS A 24 -32.34 4.85 1.01
N PHE A 25 -31.82 3.72 0.56
CA PHE A 25 -32.58 2.47 0.53
C PHE A 25 -32.42 1.79 1.89
N SER A 26 -33.47 1.90 2.70
CA SER A 26 -33.79 0.96 3.78
C SER A 26 -34.85 0.03 3.22
N ALA A 27 -34.66 -1.29 3.32
CA ALA A 27 -35.68 -2.27 3.02
C ALA A 27 -36.00 -3.04 4.30
N GLU A 28 -37.18 -2.76 4.84
CA GLU A 28 -37.80 -3.49 5.94
C GLU A 28 -38.13 -4.93 5.51
N ALA A 29 -37.95 -5.83 6.47
CA ALA A 29 -38.45 -7.18 6.42
C ALA A 29 -39.97 -7.19 6.62
N SER A 30 -40.70 -7.99 5.83
CA SER A 30 -42.04 -8.46 6.20
C SER A 30 -42.26 -9.85 5.64
N SER A 31 -42.56 -10.76 6.53
CA SER A 31 -42.86 -12.18 6.33
C SER A 31 -44.25 -12.40 5.72
N SER A 32 -44.37 -13.36 4.80
CA SER A 32 -45.56 -14.21 4.70
C SER A 32 -45.23 -15.54 4.04
N ASN A 33 -45.51 -16.62 4.78
CA ASN A 33 -45.40 -18.03 4.39
C ASN A 33 -46.52 -18.45 3.42
N SER A 34 -46.22 -19.34 2.46
CA SER A 34 -46.93 -20.64 2.29
C SER A 34 -46.41 -21.45 1.08
N SER A 35 -45.86 -22.64 1.35
CA SER A 35 -46.00 -23.95 0.66
C SER A 35 -46.37 -23.98 -0.85
N SER A 36 -45.72 -24.76 -1.74
CA SER A 36 -45.48 -26.21 -1.67
C SER A 36 -44.69 -26.75 -2.89
N ARG A 37 -44.10 -27.95 -2.71
CA ARG A 37 -43.78 -29.03 -3.68
C ARG A 37 -42.55 -28.95 -4.61
N TYR A 38 -41.55 -29.76 -4.26
CA TYR A 38 -40.58 -30.51 -5.10
C TYR A 38 -41.30 -31.64 -5.90
N PRO A 39 -40.76 -32.21 -7.02
CA PRO A 39 -39.46 -32.91 -7.06
C PRO A 39 -38.64 -32.85 -8.37
N GLY A 40 -37.38 -33.31 -8.30
CA GLY A 40 -36.63 -33.78 -9.47
C GLY A 40 -35.11 -33.56 -9.41
N VAL A 41 -34.39 -34.42 -8.67
CA VAL A 41 -32.92 -34.50 -8.63
C VAL A 41 -32.42 -35.38 -9.77
N THR A 42 -31.35 -34.97 -10.46
CA THR A 42 -30.39 -35.91 -11.06
C THR A 42 -28.98 -35.34 -11.00
N SER A 43 -28.08 -36.14 -10.43
CA SER A 43 -26.66 -35.92 -10.20
C SER A 43 -25.86 -35.57 -11.46
N THR A 44 -24.83 -34.76 -11.30
CA THR A 44 -23.47 -35.12 -11.73
C THR A 44 -22.44 -34.29 -10.95
N GLN A 45 -21.55 -35.02 -10.29
CA GLN A 45 -20.34 -34.52 -9.65
C GLN A 45 -19.31 -34.10 -10.71
N SER A 46 -18.28 -33.41 -10.23
CA SER A 46 -17.03 -33.00 -10.91
C SER A 46 -17.11 -31.68 -11.67
N MET A 47 -16.42 -30.65 -11.14
CA MET A 47 -15.44 -29.78 -11.82
C MET A 47 -14.92 -28.76 -10.80
N PHE A 48 -14.27 -29.25 -9.73
CA PHE A 48 -13.29 -28.48 -8.96
C PHE A 48 -11.93 -29.13 -9.22
N SER A 49 -11.32 -28.72 -10.31
CA SER A 49 -9.91 -28.93 -10.62
C SER A 49 -9.55 -27.88 -11.66
N ASP A 50 -8.50 -27.12 -11.37
CA ASP A 50 -7.84 -26.09 -12.18
C ASP A 50 -8.04 -24.64 -11.69
N PHE A 51 -7.56 -24.35 -10.48
CA PHE A 51 -7.03 -23.02 -10.15
C PHE A 51 -5.50 -23.06 -10.29
N PRO A 52 -4.88 -22.21 -11.14
CA PRO A 52 -3.42 -22.04 -11.17
C PRO A 52 -2.94 -21.18 -9.98
N PRO A 53 -1.64 -21.26 -9.60
CA PRO A 53 -1.11 -20.58 -8.40
C PRO A 53 -1.03 -19.06 -8.57
N PRO A 54 -1.07 -18.28 -7.47
CA PRO A 54 -1.06 -16.82 -7.51
C PRO A 54 0.40 -16.34 -7.54
N ASN A 55 0.91 -16.01 -8.72
CA ASN A 55 2.07 -15.13 -8.91
C ASN A 55 2.31 -14.92 -10.40
N GLN A 56 1.59 -13.97 -10.99
CA GLN A 56 1.97 -13.13 -12.13
C GLN A 56 0.73 -12.32 -12.57
N PRO A 57 0.84 -11.01 -12.84
CA PRO A 57 -0.20 -10.35 -13.63
C PRO A 57 -0.32 -11.07 -14.97
N PRO A 58 -1.54 -11.27 -15.51
CA PRO A 58 -1.71 -11.89 -16.81
C PRO A 58 -0.89 -11.11 -17.86
N PRO A 59 -0.29 -11.80 -18.85
CA PRO A 59 0.46 -11.11 -19.90
C PRO A 59 -0.46 -10.09 -20.57
N PRO A 60 0.06 -8.89 -20.92
CA PRO A 60 -0.76 -7.87 -21.55
C PRO A 60 -1.39 -8.45 -22.82
N PRO A 61 -2.68 -8.21 -23.09
CA PRO A 61 -3.27 -8.62 -24.35
C PRO A 61 -2.45 -8.00 -25.49
N PRO A 62 -2.31 -8.70 -26.63
CA PRO A 62 -1.59 -8.17 -27.78
C PRO A 62 -2.17 -6.78 -28.12
N PRO A 63 -1.31 -5.83 -28.55
CA PRO A 63 -1.76 -4.49 -28.90
C PRO A 63 -2.94 -4.61 -29.87
N PRO A 64 -4.04 -3.86 -29.69
CA PRO A 64 -5.12 -3.87 -30.66
C PRO A 64 -4.52 -3.52 -32.02
N GLN A 65 -4.58 -4.46 -32.96
CA GLN A 65 -4.10 -4.24 -34.32
C GLN A 65 -4.82 -3.01 -34.86
N ALA A 66 -4.05 -1.98 -35.23
CA ALA A 66 -4.54 -0.71 -35.73
C ALA A 66 -5.29 -0.82 -37.08
N GLU A 67 -5.47 -2.03 -37.63
CA GLU A 67 -6.02 -2.27 -38.96
C GLU A 67 -7.55 -2.33 -39.02
N ALA A 68 -8.26 -2.35 -37.89
CA ALA A 68 -9.73 -2.52 -37.91
C ALA A 68 -10.57 -1.22 -37.99
N ALA A 69 -9.97 -0.03 -37.88
CA ALA A 69 -10.74 1.23 -37.83
C ALA A 69 -10.70 2.07 -39.13
N ALA A 70 -9.84 1.75 -40.10
CA ALA A 70 -9.63 2.57 -41.30
C ALA A 70 -10.38 2.10 -42.55
N ALA A 71 -11.03 0.93 -42.53
CA ALA A 71 -11.61 0.31 -43.72
C ALA A 71 -13.14 0.47 -43.82
N ALA A 72 -13.65 1.70 -43.90
CA ALA A 72 -15.07 1.92 -44.25
C ALA A 72 -15.33 3.32 -44.84
N ALA A 73 -14.68 3.68 -45.94
CA ALA A 73 -15.07 4.87 -46.71
C ALA A 73 -14.72 4.77 -48.20
N THR A 74 -15.25 3.76 -48.89
CA THR A 74 -15.29 3.76 -50.37
C THR A 74 -16.67 3.33 -50.85
N GLY A 75 -17.50 4.29 -51.29
CA GLY A 75 -18.76 3.99 -52.00
C GLY A 75 -19.89 5.03 -51.86
N LYS A 76 -19.94 5.95 -52.82
CA LYS A 76 -21.07 6.79 -53.34
C LYS A 76 -22.25 7.23 -52.43
N GLU A 77 -22.30 8.56 -52.29
CA GLU A 77 -23.41 9.53 -52.32
C GLU A 77 -24.75 9.36 -51.55
N ARG A 78 -25.10 10.47 -50.86
CA ARG A 78 -26.41 10.89 -50.29
C ARG A 78 -26.89 10.24 -48.98
N LYS A 79 -26.03 10.11 -47.96
CA LYS A 79 -26.41 9.95 -46.53
C LYS A 79 -25.36 10.53 -45.55
N GLY A 80 -24.69 11.62 -45.95
CA GLY A 80 -23.42 12.07 -45.35
C GLY A 80 -23.42 12.33 -43.84
N LEU A 81 -24.51 12.83 -43.25
CA LEU A 81 -24.53 13.20 -41.83
C LEU A 81 -24.55 11.98 -40.88
N LYS A 82 -25.22 10.88 -41.27
CA LYS A 82 -25.31 9.67 -40.44
C LYS A 82 -23.99 8.88 -40.42
N TYR A 83 -23.33 8.77 -41.57
CA TYR A 83 -22.02 8.12 -41.67
C TYR A 83 -20.93 8.91 -40.93
N LEU A 84 -20.94 10.24 -41.01
CA LEU A 84 -20.04 11.08 -40.21
C LEU A 84 -20.23 10.82 -38.70
N GLY A 85 -21.47 10.67 -38.25
CA GLY A 85 -21.80 10.28 -36.88
C GLY A 85 -21.21 8.93 -36.47
N TYR A 86 -21.32 7.90 -37.32
CA TYR A 86 -20.72 6.59 -37.04
C TYR A 86 -19.19 6.63 -37.03
N THR A 87 -18.55 7.38 -37.95
CA THR A 87 -17.08 7.51 -37.96
C THR A 87 -16.54 8.18 -36.70
N LEU A 88 -17.24 9.20 -36.19
CA LEU A 88 -16.88 9.86 -34.95
C LEU A 88 -17.01 8.92 -33.75
N LEU A 89 -18.06 8.10 -33.71
CA LEU A 89 -18.28 7.11 -32.65
C LEU A 89 -17.19 6.03 -32.63
N TRP A 90 -16.82 5.48 -33.80
CA TRP A 90 -15.73 4.51 -33.92
C TRP A 90 -14.37 5.11 -33.55
N ALA A 91 -14.08 6.33 -33.99
CA ALA A 91 -12.85 7.04 -33.63
C ALA A 91 -12.76 7.28 -32.12
N LEU A 92 -13.87 7.71 -31.49
CA LEU A 92 -13.95 7.88 -30.04
C LEU A 92 -13.71 6.56 -29.30
N THR A 93 -14.31 5.47 -29.78
CA THR A 93 -14.19 4.13 -29.19
C THR A 93 -12.77 3.56 -29.33
N GLY A 94 -12.14 3.75 -30.49
CA GLY A 94 -10.74 3.36 -30.69
C GLY A 94 -9.79 4.15 -29.78
N ALA A 95 -10.03 5.45 -29.62
CA ALA A 95 -9.24 6.30 -28.72
C ALA A 95 -9.41 5.90 -27.25
N THR A 96 -10.63 5.60 -26.79
CA THR A 96 -10.85 5.12 -25.41
C THR A 96 -10.24 3.75 -25.17
N ALA A 97 -10.32 2.83 -26.14
CA ALA A 97 -9.66 1.53 -26.03
C ALA A 97 -8.13 1.65 -25.95
N ALA A 98 -7.53 2.48 -26.82
CA ALA A 98 -6.09 2.70 -26.84
C ALA A 98 -5.57 3.37 -25.55
N THR A 99 -6.28 4.39 -25.06
CA THR A 99 -5.95 5.06 -23.79
C THR A 99 -6.14 4.13 -22.58
N GLY A 100 -7.19 3.30 -22.58
CA GLY A 100 -7.40 2.27 -21.58
C GLY A 100 -6.27 1.25 -21.56
N TYR A 101 -5.86 0.75 -22.73
CA TYR A 101 -4.73 -0.17 -22.86
C TYR A 101 -3.41 0.47 -22.39
N ALA A 102 -3.12 1.70 -22.83
CA ALA A 102 -1.89 2.39 -22.43
C ALA A 102 -1.82 2.63 -20.91
N SER A 103 -2.97 2.89 -20.27
CA SER A 103 -3.06 3.07 -18.82
C SER A 103 -2.88 1.75 -18.06
N TYR A 104 -3.30 0.63 -18.64
CA TYR A 104 -3.12 -0.70 -18.07
C TYR A 104 -1.70 -1.25 -18.25
N ALA A 105 -1.11 -1.07 -19.43
CA ALA A 105 0.13 -1.72 -19.82
C ALA A 105 1.39 -0.94 -19.42
N TYR A 106 1.30 0.38 -19.22
CA TYR A 106 2.47 1.25 -19.01
C TYR A 106 2.30 2.14 -17.79
N THR A 107 3.40 2.42 -17.09
CA THR A 107 3.45 3.42 -16.02
C THR A 107 3.38 4.84 -16.59
N ILE A 108 2.98 5.82 -15.78
CA ILE A 108 2.90 7.21 -16.23
C ILE A 108 4.26 7.73 -16.72
N ASP A 109 5.34 7.38 -16.00
CA ASP A 109 6.71 7.76 -16.34
C ASP A 109 7.16 7.15 -17.67
N GLU A 110 6.81 5.89 -17.91
CA GLU A 110 7.15 5.21 -19.15
C GLU A 110 6.39 5.82 -20.36
N VAL A 111 5.12 6.18 -20.19
CA VAL A 111 4.37 6.90 -21.24
C VAL A 111 4.94 8.29 -21.45
N ASN A 112 5.30 8.98 -20.37
CA ASN A 112 5.90 10.32 -20.41
C ASN A 112 7.22 10.31 -21.19
N GLU A 113 8.10 9.34 -20.92
CA GLU A 113 9.38 9.13 -21.59
C GLU A 113 9.18 8.78 -23.07
N LYS A 114 8.36 7.76 -23.37
CA LYS A 114 8.08 7.30 -24.74
C LYS A 114 7.48 8.39 -25.62
N THR A 115 6.68 9.29 -25.05
CA THR A 115 6.01 10.37 -25.81
C THR A 115 6.80 11.68 -25.83
N LYS A 116 7.90 11.80 -25.07
CA LYS A 116 8.67 13.05 -24.93
C LYS A 116 9.21 13.55 -26.26
N ALA A 117 9.92 12.70 -27.01
CA ALA A 117 10.52 13.06 -28.29
C ALA A 117 9.47 13.52 -29.32
N PHE A 118 8.32 12.84 -29.36
CA PHE A 118 7.20 13.21 -30.22
C PHE A 118 6.64 14.59 -29.86
N ARG A 119 6.39 14.84 -28.56
CA ARG A 119 5.89 16.14 -28.10
C ARG A 119 6.88 17.28 -28.34
N GLU A 120 8.18 17.04 -28.17
CA GLU A 120 9.22 18.00 -28.52
C GLU A 120 9.29 18.27 -30.02
N SER A 121 9.13 17.25 -30.86
CA SER A 121 9.09 17.42 -32.32
C SER A 121 7.88 18.26 -32.77
N ALA A 122 6.71 18.04 -32.16
CA ALA A 122 5.50 18.81 -32.44
C ALA A 122 5.68 20.29 -32.05
N LYS A 123 6.36 20.58 -30.92
CA LYS A 123 6.71 21.95 -30.49
C LYS A 123 7.69 22.66 -31.43
N LYS A 124 8.60 21.90 -32.07
CA LYS A 124 9.65 22.43 -32.97
C LYS A 124 9.17 22.68 -34.39
N THR A 125 7.96 22.26 -34.78
CA THR A 125 7.46 22.39 -36.16
C THR A 125 7.47 23.86 -36.62
N PRO A 126 8.36 24.26 -37.55
CA PRO A 126 8.49 25.64 -37.94
C PRO A 126 7.33 26.05 -38.86
N VAL A 127 6.82 27.27 -38.66
CA VAL A 127 5.97 27.94 -39.65
C VAL A 127 6.84 28.22 -40.87
N ILE A 128 6.78 27.34 -41.88
CA ILE A 128 7.55 27.50 -43.12
C ILE A 128 7.09 28.80 -43.81
N LYS A 129 7.93 29.84 -43.74
CA LYS A 129 7.90 30.99 -44.65
C LYS A 129 8.95 30.72 -45.73
N SER A 130 8.56 30.12 -46.84
CA SER A 130 9.40 30.12 -48.04
C SER A 130 8.56 30.32 -49.29
N SER A 131 9.03 31.24 -50.12
CA SER A 131 8.46 31.68 -51.39
C SER A 131 8.75 30.65 -52.48
N GLY A 132 7.70 29.96 -52.97
CA GLY A 132 7.73 29.31 -54.29
C GLY A 132 7.50 27.79 -54.38
N ILE A 133 6.53 27.20 -53.64
CA ILE A 133 6.10 25.80 -53.84
C ILE A 133 4.56 25.70 -53.84
N ASP A 134 4.05 24.71 -54.60
CA ASP A 134 2.65 24.39 -54.91
C ASP A 134 1.67 24.51 -53.74
N VAL A 135 0.48 25.02 -54.07
CA VAL A 135 -0.63 25.24 -53.13
C VAL A 135 -0.99 23.95 -52.37
N ILE A 136 -0.89 22.80 -53.03
CA ILE A 136 -1.20 21.47 -52.47
C ILE A 136 -0.22 21.13 -51.33
N ASP A 137 1.09 21.31 -51.52
CA ASP A 137 2.11 21.03 -50.51
C ASP A 137 1.96 21.93 -49.27
N LYS A 138 1.53 23.18 -49.47
CA LYS A 138 1.21 24.10 -48.38
C LYS A 138 0.00 23.61 -47.55
N TYR A 139 -1.04 23.08 -48.20
CA TYR A 139 -2.18 22.49 -47.49
C TYR A 139 -1.78 21.22 -46.74
N GLN A 140 -1.01 20.34 -47.37
CA GLN A 140 -0.50 19.12 -46.73
C GLN A 140 0.37 19.43 -45.51
N THR A 141 1.29 20.40 -45.61
CA THR A 141 2.15 20.82 -44.51
C THR A 141 1.34 21.38 -43.33
N LYS A 142 0.32 22.20 -43.61
CA LYS A 142 -0.57 22.73 -42.56
C LYS A 142 -1.36 21.62 -41.89
N LEU A 143 -1.93 20.70 -42.66
CA LEU A 143 -2.66 19.54 -42.12
C LEU A 143 -1.76 18.66 -41.25
N TYR A 144 -0.54 18.37 -41.72
CA TYR A 144 0.46 17.63 -40.96
C TYR A 144 0.84 18.34 -39.65
N SER A 145 1.13 19.65 -39.71
CA SER A 145 1.47 20.43 -38.51
C SER A 145 0.32 20.48 -37.50
N ALA A 146 -0.92 20.61 -37.97
CA ALA A 146 -2.11 20.61 -37.13
C ALA A 146 -2.37 19.23 -36.52
N ALA A 147 -2.16 18.15 -37.28
CA ALA A 147 -2.27 16.78 -36.79
C ALA A 147 -1.21 16.50 -35.72
N MET A 148 0.06 16.82 -35.98
CA MET A 148 1.15 16.64 -35.01
C MET A 148 0.92 17.43 -33.72
N THR A 149 0.54 18.70 -33.85
CA THR A 149 0.24 19.56 -32.70
C THR A 149 -0.98 19.08 -31.93
N GLY A 150 -2.03 18.64 -32.63
CA GLY A 150 -3.25 18.09 -32.02
C GLY A 150 -2.98 16.81 -31.24
N SER A 151 -2.24 15.86 -31.82
CA SER A 151 -1.84 14.62 -31.16
C SER A 151 -0.94 14.87 -29.94
N ALA A 152 0.03 15.79 -30.03
CA ALA A 152 0.87 16.14 -28.90
C ALA A 152 0.06 16.72 -27.73
N LYS A 153 -0.89 17.63 -28.02
CA LYS A 153 -1.80 18.18 -27.00
C LYS A 153 -2.73 17.12 -26.40
N ALA A 154 -3.18 16.15 -27.20
CA ALA A 154 -4.00 15.05 -26.70
C ALA A 154 -3.21 14.16 -25.73
N ILE A 155 -1.93 13.89 -26.01
CA ILE A 155 -1.02 13.17 -25.10
C ILE A 155 -0.81 13.98 -23.82
N ASP A 156 -0.55 15.29 -23.92
CA ASP A 156 -0.40 16.15 -22.73
C ASP A 156 -1.66 16.13 -21.85
N LYS A 157 -2.85 16.17 -22.46
CA LYS A 157 -4.12 16.06 -21.73
C LYS A 157 -4.35 14.69 -21.11
N TYR A 158 -3.91 13.62 -21.75
CA TYR A 158 -3.95 12.28 -21.18
C TYR A 158 -3.03 12.17 -19.96
N LEU A 159 -1.79 12.66 -20.05
CA LEU A 159 -0.83 12.63 -18.94
C LEU A 159 -1.34 13.45 -17.75
N GLU A 160 -1.84 14.67 -18.00
CA GLU A 160 -2.44 15.53 -16.97
C GLU A 160 -3.63 14.86 -16.28
N LEU A 161 -4.56 14.26 -17.04
CA LEU A 161 -5.72 13.58 -16.47
C LEU A 161 -5.30 12.35 -15.66
N ARG A 162 -4.33 11.59 -16.17
CA ARG A 162 -3.81 10.40 -15.50
C ARG A 162 -3.11 10.76 -14.19
N GLU A 163 -2.31 11.81 -14.18
CA GLU A 163 -1.64 12.32 -12.98
C GLU A 163 -2.66 12.68 -11.88
N ILE A 164 -3.74 13.37 -12.23
CA ILE A 164 -4.82 13.71 -11.28
C ILE A 164 -5.47 12.44 -10.70
N VAL A 165 -5.74 11.45 -11.55
CA VAL A 165 -6.35 10.18 -11.10
C VAL A 165 -5.39 9.40 -10.21
N GLU A 166 -4.12 9.29 -10.58
CA GLU A 166 -3.10 8.60 -9.80
C GLU A 166 -2.83 9.31 -8.47
N GLU A 167 -2.78 10.64 -8.43
CA GLU A 167 -2.65 11.42 -7.20
C GLU A 167 -3.84 11.18 -6.26
N GLN A 168 -5.05 11.14 -6.81
CA GLN A 168 -6.25 10.81 -6.03
C GLN A 168 -6.17 9.39 -5.45
N VAL A 169 -5.74 8.41 -6.25
CA VAL A 169 -5.55 7.01 -5.78
C VAL A 169 -4.45 6.93 -4.73
N LYS A 170 -3.35 7.67 -4.92
CA LYS A 170 -2.22 7.75 -3.99
C LYS A 170 -2.68 8.22 -2.60
N GLY A 171 -3.57 9.20 -2.55
CA GLY A 171 -4.16 9.68 -1.29
C GLY A 171 -4.94 8.62 -0.49
N PHE A 172 -5.36 7.51 -1.11
CA PHE A 172 -6.02 6.38 -0.44
C PHE A 172 -5.11 5.17 -0.22
N THR A 173 -3.97 5.11 -0.92
CA THR A 173 -3.11 3.91 -0.97
C THR A 173 -1.79 4.10 -0.26
N GLU A 174 -1.24 5.31 -0.25
CA GLU A 174 0.02 5.61 0.43
C GLU A 174 -0.20 6.16 1.85
N PRO A 175 0.79 5.99 2.74
CA PRO A 175 0.76 6.63 4.04
C PRO A 175 0.64 8.15 3.91
N LEU A 176 -0.01 8.77 4.90
CA LEU A 176 -0.25 10.23 4.95
C LEU A 176 1.03 11.10 4.90
N SER A 177 2.20 10.53 5.17
CA SER A 177 3.48 11.24 5.21
C SER A 177 4.61 10.34 4.69
N GLU A 178 5.60 10.95 4.03
CA GLU A 178 6.84 10.26 3.65
C GLU A 178 7.67 9.85 4.86
N LYS A 179 7.67 10.68 5.91
CA LYS A 179 8.28 10.40 7.21
C LYS A 179 7.17 10.24 8.25
N LEU A 180 6.96 9.02 8.71
CA LEU A 180 5.94 8.69 9.71
C LEU A 180 6.34 9.15 11.11
N LEU A 181 7.64 9.19 11.41
CA LEU A 181 8.17 9.61 12.71
C LEU A 181 9.08 10.84 12.54
N PRO A 182 9.14 11.71 13.57
CA PRO A 182 10.05 12.86 13.56
C PRO A 182 11.52 12.41 13.60
N ASP A 183 12.42 13.34 13.30
CA ASP A 183 13.86 13.09 13.36
C ASP A 183 14.30 12.82 14.81
N LEU A 184 15.20 11.85 14.99
CA LEU A 184 15.76 11.53 16.30
C LEU A 184 16.76 12.60 16.75
N HIS A 185 16.80 12.86 18.06
CA HIS A 185 17.86 13.67 18.65
C HIS A 185 19.23 13.01 18.40
N PRO A 186 20.32 13.76 18.15
CA PRO A 186 21.64 13.19 17.87
C PRO A 186 22.13 12.18 18.91
N SER A 187 21.76 12.35 20.19
CA SER A 187 22.11 11.42 21.26
C SER A 187 21.37 10.08 21.19
N GLU A 188 20.23 10.00 20.50
CA GLU A 188 19.35 8.82 20.46
C GLU A 188 19.49 8.00 19.16
N GLN A 189 20.30 8.45 18.19
CA GLN A 189 20.48 7.76 16.90
C GLN A 189 21.08 6.34 17.02
N HIS A 190 21.66 6.02 18.19
CA HIS A 190 22.20 4.70 18.46
C HIS A 190 21.15 3.69 18.95
N VAL A 191 19.97 4.16 19.39
CA VAL A 191 18.90 3.35 19.97
C VAL A 191 18.20 2.54 18.89
N PHE A 192 17.85 1.29 19.20
CA PHE A 192 17.06 0.45 18.32
C PHE A 192 15.57 0.83 18.40
N THR A 193 14.87 0.74 17.28
CA THR A 193 13.42 0.94 17.22
C THR A 193 12.72 -0.42 17.23
N LEU A 194 11.90 -0.64 18.26
CA LEU A 194 11.08 -1.84 18.38
C LEU A 194 9.65 -1.51 17.94
N VAL A 195 9.28 -2.01 16.76
CA VAL A 195 7.97 -1.83 16.17
C VAL A 195 7.09 -3.01 16.56
N LEU A 196 5.96 -2.74 17.20
CA LEU A 196 5.03 -3.75 17.71
C LEU A 196 3.68 -3.62 17.00
N ASP A 197 3.15 -4.75 16.53
CA ASP A 197 1.74 -4.81 16.13
C ASP A 197 0.82 -4.91 17.35
N LEU A 198 -0.46 -4.54 17.22
CA LEU A 198 -1.43 -4.61 18.31
C LEU A 198 -2.14 -5.96 18.35
N ASN A 199 -2.93 -6.24 17.31
CA ASN A 199 -3.84 -7.38 17.30
C ASN A 199 -3.06 -8.69 17.17
N GLU A 200 -3.47 -9.69 17.95
CA GLU A 200 -2.83 -11.00 18.08
C GLU A 200 -1.37 -10.94 18.58
N THR A 201 -0.85 -9.75 18.93
CA THR A 201 0.54 -9.54 19.34
C THR A 201 0.63 -9.04 20.77
N LEU A 202 0.11 -7.84 21.07
CA LEU A 202 0.06 -7.27 22.43
C LEU A 202 -1.29 -7.52 23.11
N LEU A 203 -2.33 -7.71 22.30
CA LEU A 203 -3.70 -7.91 22.74
C LEU A 203 -4.48 -8.70 21.70
N TYR A 204 -5.67 -9.16 22.08
CA TYR A 204 -6.61 -9.80 21.17
C TYR A 204 -7.96 -9.13 21.29
N THR A 205 -8.61 -8.86 20.16
CA THR A 205 -9.97 -8.31 20.14
C THR A 205 -10.92 -9.25 19.43
N ASP A 206 -12.06 -9.53 20.05
CA ASP A 206 -13.12 -10.31 19.44
C ASP A 206 -14.47 -9.60 19.56
N TRP A 207 -15.40 -10.02 18.70
CA TRP A 207 -16.80 -9.65 18.79
C TRP A 207 -17.63 -10.88 19.07
N LYS A 208 -18.48 -10.82 20.10
CA LYS A 208 -19.55 -11.81 20.31
C LYS A 208 -20.89 -11.10 20.43
N ARG A 209 -21.95 -11.74 19.92
CA ARG A 209 -23.32 -11.18 19.90
C ARG A 209 -23.79 -10.68 21.27
N GLU A 210 -23.46 -11.40 22.34
CA GLU A 210 -23.91 -11.11 23.71
C GLU A 210 -23.15 -9.94 24.36
N ARG A 211 -21.88 -9.74 24.01
CA ARG A 211 -20.98 -8.82 24.73
C ARG A 211 -20.42 -7.69 23.87
N GLY A 212 -20.68 -7.71 22.57
CA GLY A 212 -20.09 -6.80 21.59
C GLY A 212 -18.59 -7.02 21.42
N TRP A 213 -17.91 -5.95 21.01
CA TRP A 213 -16.46 -5.89 20.90
C TRP A 213 -15.82 -5.90 22.29
N ARG A 214 -14.86 -6.80 22.52
CA ARG A 214 -14.01 -6.80 23.72
C ARG A 214 -12.55 -6.97 23.35
N THR A 215 -11.71 -6.28 24.10
CA THR A 215 -10.25 -6.31 23.96
C THR A 215 -9.65 -6.94 25.20
N PHE A 216 -8.75 -7.89 24.98
CA PHE A 216 -8.10 -8.69 26.01
C PHE A 216 -6.60 -8.47 25.94
N LYS A 217 -6.02 -8.13 27.08
CA LYS A 217 -4.59 -7.90 27.22
C LYS A 217 -3.84 -9.24 27.17
N ARG A 218 -2.76 -9.33 26.39
CA ARG A 218 -1.91 -10.53 26.40
C ARG A 218 -1.14 -10.61 27.73
N PRO A 219 -1.03 -11.79 28.36
CA PRO A 219 -0.23 -11.94 29.58
C PRO A 219 1.21 -11.46 29.38
N GLY A 220 1.76 -10.78 30.38
CA GLY A 220 3.14 -10.28 30.37
C GLY A 220 3.39 -8.99 29.59
N VAL A 221 2.40 -8.41 28.90
CA VAL A 221 2.61 -7.19 28.10
C VAL A 221 3.06 -5.97 28.93
N ASP A 222 2.58 -5.80 30.16
CA ASP A 222 2.99 -4.69 31.01
C ASP A 222 4.49 -4.79 31.33
N ALA A 223 4.94 -5.98 31.74
CA ALA A 223 6.34 -6.27 32.05
C ALA A 223 7.23 -6.17 30.79
N PHE A 224 6.71 -6.61 29.64
CA PHE A 224 7.39 -6.50 28.35
C PHE A 224 7.65 -5.03 27.99
N LEU A 225 6.62 -4.17 28.06
CA LEU A 225 6.75 -2.75 27.76
C LEU A 225 7.64 -2.03 28.78
N GLU A 226 7.46 -2.29 30.07
CA GLU A 226 8.27 -1.69 31.14
C GLU A 226 9.75 -2.03 31.02
N HIS A 227 10.06 -3.29 30.71
CA HIS A 227 11.45 -3.73 30.63
C HIS A 227 12.12 -3.24 29.35
N LEU A 228 11.47 -3.41 28.19
CA LEU A 228 12.06 -3.07 26.90
C LEU A 228 12.03 -1.57 26.60
N GLY A 229 11.11 -0.80 27.22
CA GLY A 229 11.08 0.66 27.11
C GLY A 229 12.35 1.34 27.62
N LYS A 230 13.18 0.64 28.41
CA LYS A 230 14.49 1.12 28.87
C LYS A 230 15.58 1.02 27.80
N PHE A 231 15.40 0.16 26.81
CA PHE A 231 16.41 -0.19 25.82
C PHE A 231 16.03 0.24 24.39
N TYR A 232 14.74 0.32 24.10
CA TYR A 232 14.21 0.53 22.76
C TYR A 232 13.33 1.78 22.69
N GLU A 233 13.34 2.41 21.52
CA GLU A 233 12.24 3.27 21.11
C GLU A 233 11.06 2.38 20.69
N ILE A 234 10.04 2.27 21.54
CA ILE A 234 8.86 1.44 21.24
C ILE A 234 7.87 2.23 20.37
N VAL A 235 7.50 1.64 19.24
CA VAL A 235 6.51 2.18 18.30
C VAL A 235 5.42 1.14 18.08
N VAL A 236 4.17 1.51 18.33
CA VAL A 236 3.04 0.66 17.93
C VAL A 236 2.65 0.98 16.49
N TYR A 237 2.58 -0.03 15.63
CA TYR A 237 2.22 0.12 14.23
C TYR A 237 1.19 -0.92 13.80
N SER A 238 -0.07 -0.49 13.70
CA SER A 238 -1.23 -1.35 13.47
C SER A 238 -1.99 -0.97 12.19
N ASP A 239 -2.65 -1.95 11.57
CA ASP A 239 -3.61 -1.77 10.47
C ASP A 239 -5.02 -1.40 10.95
N GLN A 240 -5.22 -1.25 12.26
CA GLN A 240 -6.47 -0.78 12.83
C GLN A 240 -6.60 0.75 12.75
N MET A 241 -7.83 1.25 12.75
CA MET A 241 -8.09 2.69 12.67
C MET A 241 -7.56 3.43 13.89
N ASP A 242 -7.11 4.68 13.73
CA ASP A 242 -6.57 5.49 14.83
C ASP A 242 -7.59 5.68 15.97
N MET A 243 -8.89 5.73 15.63
CA MET A 243 -10.02 5.74 16.56
C MET A 243 -10.05 4.55 17.51
N TYR A 244 -9.42 3.43 17.13
CA TYR A 244 -9.25 2.25 17.96
C TYR A 244 -7.85 2.21 18.59
N VAL A 245 -6.80 2.42 17.80
CA VAL A 245 -5.39 2.29 18.21
C VAL A 245 -5.05 3.22 19.37
N LEU A 246 -5.41 4.51 19.26
CA LEU A 246 -5.05 5.53 20.25
C LEU A 246 -5.62 5.23 21.64
N PRO A 247 -6.96 5.11 21.84
CA PRO A 247 -7.52 4.87 23.17
C PRO A 247 -7.15 3.50 23.75
N VAL A 248 -6.85 2.50 22.90
CA VAL A 248 -6.38 1.19 23.35
C VAL A 248 -4.95 1.28 23.88
N CYS A 249 -4.05 1.98 23.18
CA CYS A 249 -2.68 2.18 23.63
C CYS A 249 -2.62 3.01 24.92
N GLU A 250 -3.45 4.05 25.05
CA GLU A 250 -3.55 4.86 26.29
C GLU A 250 -3.92 4.02 27.52
N LYS A 251 -4.81 3.03 27.35
CA LYS A 251 -5.19 2.11 28.44
C LYS A 251 -4.17 0.99 28.67
N LEU A 252 -3.49 0.55 27.62
CA LEU A 252 -2.49 -0.52 27.69
C LEU A 252 -1.21 -0.04 28.38
N ASP A 253 -0.82 1.21 28.15
CA ASP A 253 0.45 1.78 28.58
C ASP A 253 0.24 3.10 29.37
N PRO A 254 -0.19 3.01 30.63
CA PRO A 254 -0.40 4.20 31.48
C PRO A 254 0.91 4.94 31.80
N ASN A 255 2.06 4.27 31.69
CA ASN A 255 3.38 4.82 32.02
C ASN A 255 4.09 5.44 30.80
N ASN A 256 3.48 5.42 29.62
CA ASN A 256 3.99 6.01 28.37
C ASN A 256 5.35 5.43 27.92
N TYR A 257 5.54 4.12 28.01
CA TYR A 257 6.67 3.42 27.40
C TYR A 257 6.61 3.43 25.86
N ILE A 258 5.41 3.50 25.27
CA ILE A 258 5.18 3.59 23.83
C ILE A 258 5.34 5.05 23.39
N ARG A 259 6.37 5.33 22.59
CA ARG A 259 6.71 6.68 22.15
C ARG A 259 5.81 7.17 21.02
N TYR A 260 5.53 6.30 20.05
CA TYR A 260 4.69 6.63 18.89
C TYR A 260 3.65 5.54 18.63
N ARG A 261 2.49 5.98 18.12
CA ARG A 261 1.31 5.15 17.84
C ARG A 261 0.88 5.44 16.40
N LEU A 262 0.96 4.44 15.54
CA LEU A 262 0.62 4.51 14.12
C LEU A 262 -0.54 3.55 13.84
N GLY A 263 -1.68 4.09 13.41
CA GLY A 263 -2.77 3.27 12.89
C GLY A 263 -2.73 3.14 11.37
N ARG A 264 -3.85 2.71 10.82
CA ARG A 264 -4.02 2.35 9.40
C ARG A 264 -3.70 3.49 8.43
N GLY A 265 -3.90 4.75 8.81
CA GLY A 265 -3.55 5.89 7.96
C GLY A 265 -2.05 6.00 7.65
N ALA A 266 -1.21 5.33 8.45
CA ALA A 266 0.23 5.20 8.22
C ALA A 266 0.60 3.96 7.42
N THR A 267 -0.34 3.09 7.03
CA THR A 267 -0.04 1.87 6.26
C THR A 267 -0.15 2.11 4.76
N LYS A 268 0.57 1.31 3.97
CA LYS A 268 0.40 1.26 2.52
C LYS A 268 -0.70 0.24 2.18
N TYR A 269 -1.71 0.65 1.43
CA TYR A 269 -2.75 -0.25 0.94
C TYR A 269 -2.41 -0.72 -0.48
N GLU A 270 -2.22 -2.03 -0.63
CA GLU A 270 -1.83 -2.64 -1.89
C GLU A 270 -2.52 -4.01 -2.02
N ASN A 271 -3.10 -4.30 -3.19
CA ASN A 271 -3.73 -5.59 -3.50
C ASN A 271 -4.77 -6.07 -2.45
N GLY A 272 -5.57 -5.15 -1.91
CA GLY A 272 -6.59 -5.49 -0.92
C GLY A 272 -6.09 -5.66 0.50
N LYS A 273 -4.80 -5.42 0.77
CA LYS A 273 -4.17 -5.60 2.08
C LYS A 273 -3.41 -4.35 2.52
N HIS A 274 -3.38 -4.13 3.84
CA HIS A 274 -2.55 -3.10 4.45
C HIS A 274 -1.18 -3.66 4.82
N TYR A 275 -0.13 -2.98 4.37
CA TYR A 275 1.26 -3.28 4.66
C TYR A 275 1.88 -2.16 5.49
N ARG A 276 2.71 -2.56 6.46
CA ARG A 276 3.52 -1.67 7.27
C ARG A 276 4.85 -1.46 6.55
N ASP A 277 5.08 -0.25 6.06
CA ASP A 277 6.30 0.12 5.36
C ASP A 277 7.30 0.71 6.37
N LEU A 278 8.24 -0.12 6.83
CA LEU A 278 9.24 0.27 7.82
C LEU A 278 10.21 1.31 7.27
N SER A 279 10.38 1.40 5.94
CA SER A 279 11.24 2.42 5.32
C SER A 279 10.74 3.85 5.56
N LYS A 280 9.44 4.01 5.81
CA LYS A 280 8.79 5.30 6.07
C LYS A 280 8.89 5.73 7.53
N LEU A 281 9.42 4.90 8.42
CA LEU A 281 9.58 5.24 9.84
C LEU A 281 10.66 6.29 10.11
N ASN A 282 11.45 6.69 9.10
CA ASN A 282 12.55 7.65 9.30
C ASN A 282 13.55 7.16 10.38
N ARG A 283 13.88 5.86 10.33
CA ARG A 283 14.84 5.18 11.21
C ARG A 283 15.80 4.37 10.35
N ASP A 284 16.98 4.06 10.88
CA ASP A 284 17.94 3.19 10.19
C ASP A 284 17.38 1.76 10.09
N PRO A 285 17.13 1.20 8.89
CA PRO A 285 16.60 -0.15 8.72
C PRO A 285 17.45 -1.23 9.41
N ARG A 286 18.74 -0.99 9.63
CA ARG A 286 19.63 -1.92 10.34
C ARG A 286 19.31 -2.08 11.82
N LYS A 287 18.51 -1.15 12.38
CA LYS A 287 18.18 -1.05 13.80
C LYS A 287 16.68 -1.14 14.09
N ILE A 288 15.88 -1.56 13.10
CA ILE A 288 14.44 -1.76 13.26
C ILE A 288 14.17 -3.25 13.50
N LEU A 289 13.37 -3.57 14.52
CA LEU A 289 12.80 -4.90 14.70
C LEU A 289 11.27 -4.78 14.67
N PHE A 290 10.60 -5.57 13.84
CA PHE A 290 9.15 -5.61 13.76
C PHE A 290 8.60 -6.91 14.34
N VAL A 291 7.94 -6.83 15.50
CA VAL A 291 7.31 -7.98 16.17
C VAL A 291 5.83 -8.01 15.83
N SER A 292 5.38 -9.11 15.22
CA SER A 292 3.96 -9.34 14.92
C SER A 292 3.66 -10.83 14.78
N ALA A 293 2.43 -11.20 15.10
CA ALA A 293 1.86 -12.51 14.79
C ALA A 293 1.93 -12.85 13.29
N ASN A 294 1.77 -11.83 12.45
CA ASN A 294 1.75 -11.95 10.99
C ASN A 294 2.93 -11.19 10.36
N ALA A 295 4.10 -11.22 11.01
CA ALA A 295 5.22 -10.33 10.70
C ALA A 295 5.74 -10.44 9.26
N PHE A 296 5.70 -11.61 8.62
CA PHE A 296 6.17 -11.77 7.23
C PHE A 296 5.14 -11.36 6.18
N GLU A 297 3.85 -11.37 6.53
CA GLU A 297 2.78 -11.10 5.58
C GLU A 297 2.24 -9.67 5.66
N SER A 298 2.57 -8.95 6.73
CA SER A 298 2.00 -7.64 7.06
C SER A 298 3.00 -6.48 6.90
N THR A 299 4.23 -6.75 6.44
CA THR A 299 5.28 -5.75 6.21
C THR A 299 5.87 -5.87 4.81
N LEU A 300 6.50 -4.78 4.33
CA LEU A 300 7.28 -4.77 3.09
C LEU A 300 8.75 -5.14 3.29
N GLN A 301 9.25 -5.18 4.53
CA GLN A 301 10.64 -5.48 4.88
C GLN A 301 10.73 -6.74 5.79
N PRO A 302 10.48 -7.94 5.24
CA PRO A 302 10.43 -9.18 6.01
C PRO A 302 11.77 -9.55 6.70
N GLU A 303 12.88 -8.97 6.26
CA GLU A 303 14.20 -9.13 6.88
C GLU A 303 14.34 -8.47 8.26
N ASN A 304 13.43 -7.57 8.60
CA ASN A 304 13.34 -6.93 9.92
C ASN A 304 12.29 -7.59 10.83
N SER A 305 11.63 -8.66 10.36
CA SER A 305 10.51 -9.29 11.05
C SER A 305 10.96 -10.30 12.11
N VAL A 306 10.32 -10.20 13.28
CA VAL A 306 10.42 -11.13 14.40
C VAL A 306 9.03 -11.76 14.59
N PRO A 307 8.77 -12.96 14.06
CA PRO A 307 7.49 -13.62 14.22
C PRO A 307 7.27 -13.99 15.69
N ILE A 308 6.05 -13.80 16.18
CA ILE A 308 5.62 -14.28 17.50
C ILE A 308 4.36 -15.13 17.34
N LYS A 309 4.13 -16.06 18.26
CA LYS A 309 2.88 -16.84 18.31
C LYS A 309 1.67 -15.88 18.34
N PRO A 310 0.66 -16.05 17.46
CA PRO A 310 -0.59 -15.30 17.54
C PRO A 310 -1.32 -15.57 18.86
N TYR A 311 -1.71 -14.51 19.57
CA TYR A 311 -2.45 -14.61 20.83
C TYR A 311 -3.95 -14.80 20.57
N LYS A 312 -4.52 -15.86 21.16
CA LYS A 312 -5.92 -16.27 21.02
C LYS A 312 -6.57 -16.56 22.38
N LEU A 313 -6.32 -15.70 23.37
CA LEU A 313 -6.91 -15.76 24.72
C LEU A 313 -6.43 -16.90 25.62
N GLU A 314 -5.27 -17.48 25.32
CA GLU A 314 -4.66 -18.49 26.18
C GLU A 314 -4.14 -17.86 27.48
N ALA A 315 -4.52 -18.41 28.64
CA ALA A 315 -4.14 -17.84 29.94
C ALA A 315 -2.69 -18.17 30.32
N ASP A 316 -2.14 -19.25 29.77
CA ASP A 316 -0.79 -19.75 29.93
C ASP A 316 0.19 -19.23 28.85
N ASP A 317 -0.21 -18.24 28.06
CA ASP A 317 0.66 -17.65 27.04
C ASP A 317 1.85 -16.90 27.67
N THR A 318 3.06 -17.33 27.36
CA THR A 318 4.32 -16.72 27.82
C THR A 318 5.13 -16.05 26.72
N ALA A 319 4.62 -16.02 25.48
CA ALA A 319 5.46 -15.74 24.30
C ALA A 319 6.09 -14.34 24.32
N LEU A 320 5.42 -13.32 24.89
CA LEU A 320 6.03 -12.00 25.07
C LEU A 320 7.20 -12.05 26.05
N VAL A 321 7.02 -12.75 27.17
CA VAL A 321 8.05 -12.88 28.22
C VAL A 321 9.24 -13.67 27.69
N ASP A 322 8.99 -14.75 26.95
CA ASP A 322 10.01 -15.61 26.37
C ASP A 322 10.86 -14.88 25.32
N LEU A 323 10.31 -13.83 24.69
CA LEU A 323 11.02 -13.00 23.71
C LEU A 323 11.94 -11.95 24.34
N ILE A 324 11.71 -11.58 25.61
CA ILE A 324 12.48 -10.54 26.32
C ILE A 324 14.00 -10.82 26.30
N PRO A 325 14.49 -12.03 26.65
CA PRO A 325 15.93 -12.29 26.70
C PRO A 325 16.65 -12.05 25.38
N PHE A 326 16.01 -12.40 24.26
CA PHE A 326 16.55 -12.15 22.93
C PHE A 326 16.64 -10.65 22.63
N LEU A 327 15.55 -9.91 22.84
CA LEU A 327 15.51 -8.47 22.60
C LEU A 327 16.49 -7.71 23.52
N GLU A 328 16.59 -8.10 24.78
CA GLU A 328 17.58 -7.52 25.70
C GLU A 328 19.02 -7.81 25.24
N TYR A 329 19.29 -9.05 24.80
CA TYR A 329 20.60 -9.41 24.25
C TYR A 329 20.96 -8.57 23.02
N VAL A 330 20.02 -8.35 22.10
CA VAL A 330 20.22 -7.50 20.92
C VAL A 330 20.56 -6.07 21.33
N ALA A 331 19.79 -5.49 22.27
CA ALA A 331 20.03 -4.12 22.72
C ALA A 331 21.40 -3.95 23.40
N ARG A 332 21.82 -4.92 24.21
CA ARG A 332 23.09 -4.86 24.95
C ARG A 332 24.31 -5.08 24.08
N ASN A 333 24.24 -6.01 23.12
CA ASN A 333 25.37 -6.29 22.23
C ASN A 333 25.41 -5.34 21.02
N SER A 334 24.28 -4.70 20.69
CA SER A 334 24.16 -3.65 19.67
C SER A 334 24.85 -4.04 18.35
N PRO A 335 24.39 -5.10 17.65
CA PRO A 335 24.98 -5.49 16.38
C PRO A 335 24.86 -4.36 15.36
N ALA A 336 25.86 -4.20 14.49
CA ALA A 336 25.86 -3.15 13.47
C ALA A 336 24.67 -3.26 12.48
N ASP A 337 24.17 -4.47 12.26
CA ASP A 337 22.98 -4.76 11.46
C ASP A 337 22.24 -5.95 12.08
N ILE A 338 20.95 -5.78 12.34
CA ILE A 338 20.10 -6.80 12.94
C ILE A 338 19.66 -7.87 11.94
N ARG A 339 19.62 -7.55 10.64
CA ARG A 339 19.05 -8.43 9.61
C ARG A 339 19.82 -9.76 9.46
N PRO A 340 21.18 -9.78 9.47
CA PRO A 340 21.92 -11.04 9.48
C PRO A 340 21.67 -11.88 10.74
N VAL A 341 21.47 -11.24 11.88
CA VAL A 341 21.16 -11.93 13.14
C VAL A 341 19.80 -12.63 13.03
N LEU A 342 18.77 -11.91 12.55
CA LEU A 342 17.43 -12.48 12.31
C LEU A 342 17.45 -13.58 11.26
N ALA A 343 18.21 -13.41 10.17
CA ALA A 343 18.38 -14.43 9.14
C ALA A 343 18.93 -15.75 9.70
N SER A 344 19.80 -15.70 10.72
CA SER A 344 20.36 -16.90 11.37
C SER A 344 19.34 -17.77 12.10
N PHE A 345 18.14 -17.24 12.39
CA PHE A 345 17.05 -17.99 13.01
C PHE A 345 16.17 -18.71 11.98
N GLU A 346 16.39 -18.52 10.68
CA GLU A 346 15.71 -19.25 9.58
C GLU A 346 14.17 -19.21 9.68
N ARG A 347 13.60 -18.09 10.17
CA ARG A 347 12.15 -17.93 10.40
C ARG A 347 11.54 -18.91 11.42
N LYS A 348 12.37 -19.53 12.26
CA LYS A 348 11.93 -20.34 13.40
C LYS A 348 11.49 -19.42 14.56
N ASP A 349 10.92 -20.03 15.60
CA ASP A 349 10.61 -19.34 16.85
C ASP A 349 11.90 -18.77 17.47
N VAL A 350 12.03 -17.44 17.42
CA VAL A 350 13.22 -16.71 17.86
C VAL A 350 13.44 -16.86 19.35
N ALA A 351 12.37 -16.84 20.15
CA ALA A 351 12.45 -16.93 21.60
C ALA A 351 13.02 -18.30 22.01
N LYS A 352 12.41 -19.37 21.50
CA LYS A 352 12.82 -20.74 21.82
C LYS A 352 14.25 -21.03 21.35
N GLU A 353 14.55 -20.73 20.09
CA GLU A 353 15.86 -20.98 19.50
C GLU A 353 16.97 -20.18 20.21
N PHE A 354 16.68 -18.95 20.64
CA PHE A 354 17.64 -18.15 21.41
C PHE A 354 17.95 -18.77 22.78
N ILE A 355 16.93 -19.25 23.49
CA ILE A 355 17.11 -19.93 24.77
C ILE A 355 17.97 -21.19 24.57
N ASP A 356 17.65 -22.03 23.59
CA ASP A 356 18.39 -23.26 23.30
C ASP A 356 19.86 -22.97 22.95
N ARG A 357 20.12 -21.96 22.11
CA ARG A 357 21.47 -21.48 21.77
C ARG A 357 22.23 -20.96 22.99
N SER A 358 21.55 -20.24 23.88
CA SER A 358 22.16 -19.70 25.09
C SER A 358 22.60 -20.82 26.05
N ILE A 359 21.78 -21.86 26.21
CA ILE A 359 22.09 -23.04 27.04
C ILE A 359 23.29 -23.78 26.46
N GLU A 360 23.30 -24.02 25.15
CA GLU A 360 24.40 -24.70 24.47
C GLU A 360 25.72 -23.91 24.58
N TYR A 361 25.66 -22.59 24.43
CA TYR A 361 26.82 -21.72 24.63
C TYR A 361 27.39 -21.82 26.05
N GLN A 362 26.53 -21.82 27.08
CA GLN A 362 26.96 -21.98 28.47
C GLN A 362 27.59 -23.36 28.72
N LYS A 363 27.01 -24.44 28.17
CA LYS A 363 27.58 -25.79 28.28
C LYS A 363 28.98 -25.88 27.67
N ARG A 364 29.17 -25.34 26.45
CA ARG A 364 30.48 -25.31 25.78
C ARG A 364 31.51 -24.51 26.58
N LYS A 365 31.11 -23.37 27.13
CA LYS A 365 31.98 -22.54 27.96
C LYS A 365 32.42 -23.27 29.24
N GLN A 366 31.52 -24.00 29.89
CA GLN A 366 31.84 -24.83 31.06
C GLN A 366 32.79 -25.99 30.73
N GLN A 367 32.58 -26.67 29.60
CA GLN A 367 33.46 -27.76 29.15
C GLN A 367 34.88 -27.26 28.86
N GLN A 368 35.02 -26.10 28.20
CA GLN A 368 36.33 -25.48 27.93
C GLN A 368 37.03 -25.05 29.23
N GLN A 369 36.29 -24.49 30.20
CA GLN A 369 36.85 -24.14 31.51
C GLN A 369 37.26 -25.38 32.33
N GLY A 370 36.49 -26.47 32.24
CA GLY A 370 36.83 -27.76 32.86
C GLY A 370 38.08 -28.39 32.26
N GLN A 371 38.21 -28.40 30.93
CA GLN A 371 39.42 -28.88 30.25
C GLN A 371 40.63 -28.01 30.59
N GLY A 372 40.51 -26.69 30.59
CA GLY A 372 41.60 -25.78 30.97
C GLY A 372 42.09 -25.94 32.41
N ARG A 373 41.23 -26.41 33.35
CA ARG A 373 41.64 -26.78 34.71
C ARG A 373 42.37 -28.12 34.78
N PHE A 374 42.07 -29.05 33.88
CA PHE A 374 42.72 -30.37 33.83
C PHE A 374 44.16 -30.28 33.29
N TRP A 375 44.42 -29.39 32.32
CA TRP A 375 45.75 -29.18 31.74
C TRP A 375 46.69 -28.28 32.57
N ARG A 376 46.22 -27.73 33.70
CA ARG A 376 47.01 -26.85 34.60
C ARG A 376 47.47 -27.55 35.89
N ARG A 377 47.38 -28.88 35.97
CA ARG A 377 47.82 -29.68 37.13
C ARG A 377 49.05 -30.50 36.82
#